data_AF-A0A0P9GEF4-F1
#
_entry.id   AF-A0A0P9GEF4-F1
#
_cell.length_a   1.000
_cell.length_b   1.000
_cell.length_c   1.000
_cell.angle_alpha   90.00
_cell.angle_beta   90.00
_cell.angle_gamma   90.00
#
_symmetry.space_group_name_H-M   'P 1'
#
loop_
_entity.id
_entity.type
_entity.pdbx_description
1 polymer ?
#
loop_
_entity_poly.entity_id
_entity_poly.type
_entity_poly.pdbx_seq_one_letter_code
_entity_poly.pdbx_strand_id
1 'polypeptide(L)'
;MDKTELTNSVIQAFNQTDIFGVKIIEGKEQAINSLRAGDVNAVLLLPKDFQSNITMGKSTHAMLNIDETNPNLHRLLGLRFKAFFQSLMKD
;
A
#
# COMPACT_ATOMS: atom_id res chain seq x y z
N MET A 1 -14.89 11.03 -12.16
CA MET A 1 -14.88 9.59 -12.50
C MET A 1 -13.59 9.42 -13.27
N ASP A 2 -12.50 8.83 -12.76
CA ASP A 2 -12.35 7.52 -12.13
C ASP A 2 -11.08 7.48 -11.27
N LYS A 3 -11.22 7.53 -9.93
CA LYS A 3 -10.12 7.23 -8.98
C LYS A 3 -10.44 6.04 -8.08
N THR A 4 -11.63 5.48 -8.23
CA THR A 4 -12.28 4.64 -7.22
C THR A 4 -12.13 3.16 -7.52
N GLU A 5 -12.28 2.70 -8.76
CA GLU A 5 -12.41 1.24 -9.00
C GLU A 5 -11.14 0.45 -8.70
N LEU A 6 -9.96 0.85 -9.21
CA LEU A 6 -8.73 0.10 -8.92
C LEU A 6 -8.26 0.30 -7.48
N THR A 7 -8.37 1.51 -6.93
CA THR A 7 -8.09 1.78 -5.51
C THR A 7 -8.98 0.90 -4.62
N ASN A 8 -10.26 0.78 -4.96
CA ASN A 8 -11.19 -0.11 -4.27
C ASN A 8 -10.82 -1.58 -4.48
N SER A 9 -10.36 -2.02 -5.65
CA SER A 9 -9.90 -3.39 -5.87
C SER A 9 -8.64 -3.72 -5.06
N VAL A 10 -7.70 -2.78 -4.95
CA VAL A 10 -6.50 -2.95 -4.11
C VAL A 10 -6.90 -2.99 -2.63
N ILE A 11 -7.79 -2.10 -2.19
CA ILE A 11 -8.33 -2.10 -0.81
C ILE A 11 -9.12 -3.36 -0.54
N GLN A 12 -9.93 -3.84 -1.48
CA GLN A 12 -10.68 -5.09 -1.35
C GLN A 12 -9.73 -6.28 -1.26
N ALA A 13 -8.68 -6.34 -2.09
CA ALA A 13 -7.66 -7.38 -1.99
C ALA A 13 -6.94 -7.34 -0.63
N PHE A 14 -6.63 -6.15 -0.10
CA PHE A 14 -6.07 -6.03 1.24
C PHE A 14 -7.08 -6.45 2.33
N ASN A 15 -8.32 -5.98 2.26
CA ASN A 15 -9.38 -6.29 3.23
C ASN A 15 -9.78 -7.78 3.22
N GLN A 16 -9.70 -8.45 2.06
CA GLN A 16 -9.98 -9.89 1.93
C GLN A 16 -8.93 -10.77 2.63
N THR A 17 -7.74 -10.25 2.91
CA THR A 17 -6.68 -11.03 3.55
C THR A 17 -6.75 -10.98 5.08
N ASP A 18 -7.51 -10.06 5.70
CA ASP A 18 -7.46 -9.76 7.15
C ASP A 18 -6.04 -9.44 7.69
N ILE A 19 -5.04 -9.27 6.80
CA ILE A 19 -3.64 -9.01 7.18
C ILE A 19 -3.43 -7.53 7.49
N PHE A 20 -4.20 -6.64 6.86
CA PHE A 20 -4.04 -5.19 6.95
C PHE A 20 -5.38 -4.48 7.08
N GLY A 21 -5.49 -3.56 8.05
CA GLY A 21 -6.53 -2.54 8.04
C GLY A 21 -6.11 -1.38 7.13
N VAL A 22 -6.83 -1.16 6.03
CA VAL A 22 -6.47 -0.14 5.04
C VAL A 22 -7.26 1.15 5.24
N LYS A 23 -6.55 2.27 5.25
CA LYS A 23 -7.12 3.62 5.24
C LYS A 23 -6.59 4.39 4.03
N ILE A 24 -7.50 4.95 3.22
CA ILE A 24 -7.12 5.86 2.13
C ILE A 24 -6.79 7.22 2.74
N ILE A 25 -5.60 7.74 2.45
CA ILE A 25 -5.20 9.09 2.81
C ILE A 25 -4.85 9.82 1.51
N GLU A 26 -5.53 10.94 1.25
CA GLU A 26 -5.26 11.73 0.06
C GLU A 26 -4.03 12.61 0.26
N GLY A 27 -3.04 12.44 -0.63
CA GLY A 27 -1.83 13.25 -0.66
C GLY A 27 -0.68 12.68 0.17
N LYS A 28 0.52 12.76 -0.42
CA LYS A 28 1.75 12.23 0.17
C LYS A 28 2.04 12.83 1.55
N GLU A 29 1.89 14.14 1.70
CA GLU A 29 2.24 14.84 2.94
C GLU A 29 1.38 14.38 4.11
N GLN A 30 0.06 14.30 3.91
CA GLN A 30 -0.87 13.82 4.95
C GLN A 30 -0.57 12.38 5.34
N ALA A 31 -0.29 11.51 4.36
CA ALA A 31 0.05 10.12 4.64
C ALA A 31 1.33 9.99 5.48
N ILE A 32 2.37 10.75 5.16
CA ILE A 32 3.62 10.76 5.92
C ILE A 32 3.41 11.37 7.32
N ASN A 33 2.57 12.39 7.46
CA ASN A 33 2.25 12.96 8.77
C ASN A 33 1.49 11.95 9.65
N SER A 34 0.54 11.19 9.11
CA SER A 34 -0.13 10.11 9.83
C SER A 34 0.83 8.98 10.25
N LEU A 35 1.82 8.65 9.42
CA LEU A 35 2.87 7.69 9.81
C LEU A 35 3.69 8.22 11.00
N ARG A 36 4.10 9.50 10.95
CA ARG A 36 4.88 10.14 12.02
C ARG A 36 4.09 10.31 13.33
N ALA A 37 2.78 10.53 13.23
CA ALA A 37 1.90 10.63 14.38
C ALA A 37 1.60 9.27 15.04
N GLY A 38 1.95 8.16 14.38
CA GLY A 38 1.61 6.81 14.84
C GLY A 38 0.15 6.41 14.56
N ASP A 39 -0.57 7.17 13.73
CA ASP A 39 -1.95 6.86 13.32
C ASP A 39 -2.01 5.62 12.42
N VAL A 40 -0.91 5.34 11.70
CA VAL A 40 -0.74 4.18 10.83
C VAL A 40 0.68 3.62 11.00
N ASN A 41 0.82 2.31 10.85
CA ASN A 41 2.09 1.60 11.01
C ASN A 41 2.92 1.55 9.71
N ALA A 42 2.28 1.78 8.57
CA ALA A 42 2.91 1.81 7.25
C ALA A 42 2.11 2.67 6.27
N VAL A 43 2.81 3.20 5.27
CA VAL A 43 2.24 3.98 4.18
C VAL A 43 2.72 3.40 2.85
N LEU A 44 1.76 2.99 2.01
CA LEU A 44 2.00 2.60 0.63
C LEU A 44 1.66 3.79 -0.29
N LEU A 45 2.67 4.38 -0.92
CA LEU A 45 2.48 5.45 -1.90
C LEU A 45 2.45 4.85 -3.30
N LEU A 46 1.34 5.11 -3.99
CA LEU A 46 1.15 4.77 -5.39
C LEU A 46 1.37 6.03 -6.24
N PRO A 47 2.28 6.02 -7.23
CA PRO A 47 2.45 7.15 -8.14
C PRO A 47 1.16 7.41 -8.94
N LYS A 48 0.98 8.65 -9.42
CA LYS A 48 -0.24 9.03 -10.17
C LYS A 48 -0.53 8.10 -11.35
N ASP A 49 0.52 7.64 -12.02
CA ASP A 49 0.42 6.80 -13.21
C ASP A 49 0.36 5.29 -12.88
N PHE A 50 0.29 4.92 -11.60
CA PHE A 50 0.34 3.52 -11.16
C PHE A 50 -0.76 2.68 -11.79
N GLN A 51 -2.00 3.15 -11.70
CA GLN A 51 -3.16 2.47 -12.28
C GLN A 51 -3.03 2.34 -13.80
N SER A 52 -2.71 3.45 -14.47
CA SER A 52 -2.52 3.47 -15.93
C SER A 52 -1.47 2.46 -16.38
N ASN A 53 -0.32 2.43 -15.68
CA ASN A 53 0.75 1.50 -16.01
C ASN A 53 0.33 0.03 -15.82
N ILE A 54 -0.34 -0.32 -14.71
CA ILE A 54 -0.84 -1.68 -14.49
C ILE A 54 -1.84 -2.07 -15.59
N THR A 55 -2.83 -1.23 -15.88
CA THR A 55 -3.85 -1.53 -16.90
C THR A 55 -3.25 -1.69 -18.29
N MET A 56 -2.15 -0.98 -18.60
CA MET A 56 -1.43 -1.09 -19.86
C MET A 56 -0.39 -2.23 -19.89
N GLY A 57 -0.28 -3.05 -18.84
CA GLY A 57 0.75 -4.09 -18.74
C GLY A 57 2.19 -3.55 -18.65
N LYS A 58 2.35 -2.27 -18.26
CA LYS A 58 3.64 -1.61 -18.08
C LYS A 58 4.15 -1.82 -16.66
N SER A 59 5.47 -1.85 -16.54
CA SER A 59 6.13 -1.83 -15.24
C SER A 59 5.78 -0.55 -14.47
N THR A 60 5.55 -0.69 -13.17
CA THR A 60 5.30 0.41 -12.24
C THR A 60 5.96 0.09 -10.90
N HIS A 61 6.00 1.07 -10.00
CA HIS A 61 6.53 0.88 -8.65
C HIS A 61 5.59 1.49 -7.62
N ALA A 62 5.59 0.91 -6.42
CA ALA A 62 4.97 1.47 -5.23
C ALA A 62 6.05 1.68 -4.18
N MET A 63 5.93 2.75 -3.39
CA MET A 63 6.87 3.03 -2.30
C MET A 63 6.23 2.66 -0.97
N LEU A 64 6.84 1.74 -0.24
CA LEU A 64 6.43 1.36 1.11
C LEU A 64 7.30 2.10 2.13
N ASN A 65 6.66 2.90 2.98
CA ASN A 65 7.30 3.55 4.11
C ASN A 65 6.77 2.89 5.39
N ILE A 66 7.67 2.43 6.24
CA ILE A 66 7.33 1.79 7.52
C ILE A 66 8.04 2.55 8.62
N ASP A 67 7.37 2.73 9.76
CA ASP A 67 8.03 3.28 10.93
C ASP A 67 9.13 2.34 11.42
N GLU A 68 10.37 2.83 11.46
CA GLU A 68 11.56 2.09 11.86
C GLU A 68 11.80 2.13 13.38
N THR A 69 11.04 2.93 14.14
CA THR A 69 11.19 3.01 15.60
C THR A 69 10.92 1.68 16.30
N ASN A 70 10.15 0.79 15.67
CA ASN A 70 9.92 -0.57 16.13
C ASN A 70 10.48 -1.60 15.11
N PRO A 71 11.71 -2.12 15.32
CA PRO A 71 12.35 -3.01 14.35
C PRO A 71 11.63 -4.36 14.16
N ASN A 72 10.92 -4.84 15.18
CA ASN A 72 10.12 -6.07 15.07
C ASN A 72 8.91 -5.85 14.16
N LEU A 73 8.22 -4.72 14.35
CA LEU A 73 7.10 -4.32 13.52
C LEU A 73 7.55 -4.05 12.07
N HIS A 74 8.68 -3.35 11.89
CA HIS A 74 9.26 -3.10 10.57
C HIS A 74 9.50 -4.39 9.80
N ARG A 75 10.15 -5.38 10.42
CA ARG A 75 10.40 -6.70 9.81
C ARG A 75 9.12 -7.44 9.49
N LEU A 76 8.15 -7.43 10.40
CA LEU A 76 6.86 -8.10 10.20
C LEU A 76 6.11 -7.50 9.01
N LEU A 77 6.00 -6.18 8.94
CA LEU A 77 5.31 -5.49 7.86
C LEU A 77 5.99 -5.73 6.51
N GLY A 78 7.33 -5.64 6.44
CA GLY A 78 8.07 -5.95 5.22
C GLY A 78 7.81 -7.36 4.70
N LEU A 79 7.79 -8.37 5.59
CA LEU A 79 7.46 -9.75 5.21
C LEU A 79 6.02 -9.91 4.73
N ARG A 80 5.06 -9.28 5.42
CA ARG A 80 3.64 -9.35 5.06
C ARG A 80 3.35 -8.68 3.72
N PHE A 81 3.92 -7.50 3.47
CA PHE A 81 3.80 -6.81 2.17
C PHE A 81 4.42 -7.64 1.04
N LYS A 82 5.61 -8.21 1.26
CA LYS A 82 6.24 -9.10 0.28
C LYS A 82 5.36 -10.30 -0.06
N ALA A 83 4.81 -10.98 0.95
CA ALA A 83 3.94 -12.13 0.76
C ALA A 83 2.65 -11.76 0.01
N PHE A 84 2.04 -10.62 0.35
CA PHE A 84 0.84 -10.10 -0.32
C PHE A 84 1.09 -9.86 -1.81
N PHE A 85 2.12 -9.09 -2.16
CA PHE A 85 2.43 -8.81 -3.56
C PHE A 85 2.86 -10.06 -4.34
N GLN A 86 3.56 -11.00 -3.70
CA GLN A 86 3.87 -12.30 -4.30
C GLN A 86 2.63 -13.15 -4.59
N SER A 87 1.61 -13.09 -3.72
CA SER A 87 0.33 -13.76 -3.94
C SER A 87 -0.43 -13.13 -5.11
N LEU A 88 -0.39 -11.80 -5.22
CA LEU A 88 -1.05 -11.04 -6.28
C LEU A 88 -0.43 -11.23 -7.67
N MET A 89 0.86 -11.56 -7.76
CA MET A 89 1.59 -11.74 -9.03
C MET A 89 1.71 -13.20 -9.48
N LYS A 90 0.99 -14.13 -8.83
CA LYS A 90 1.04 -15.57 -9.13
C LYS A 90 -0.09 -16.06 -10.04
N ASP A 91 -0.98 -15.17 -10.46
CA ASP A 91 -1.94 -15.37 -11.56
C ASP A 91 -1.45 -14.65 -12.82
#